data_AF-A0A948EZS8-F1
#
_entry.id   AF-A0A948EZS8-F1
#
_cell.length_a   1.000
_cell.length_b   1.000
_cell.length_c   1.000
_cell.angle_alpha   90.00
_cell.angle_beta   90.00
_cell.angle_gamma   90.00
#
_symmetry.space_group_name_H-M   'P 1'
#
loop_
_entity.id
_entity.type
_entity.pdbx_description
1 polymer ?
#
loop_
_entity_poly.entity_id
_entity_poly.type
_entity_poly.pdbx_seq_one_letter_code
_entity_poly.pdbx_strand_id
1 'polypeptide(L)'
;MLNKRLWISRLLIGAVLLVNLECAVAFLRQPQAYMAGFGLSGAAGAGMMRALGLLFVMWNVPYGFACVHPVKYRTSLIEALIMQTIGLLGETLILLTG
;
A
#
# COMPACT_ATOMS: atom_id res chain seq x y z
N MET A 1 -19.91 -18.20 13.17
CA MET A 1 -19.88 -17.08 12.19
C MET A 1 -18.72 -16.10 12.41
N LEU A 2 -18.37 -15.74 13.65
CA LEU A 2 -17.27 -14.80 13.97
C LEU A 2 -15.90 -15.22 13.36
N ASN A 3 -15.57 -16.51 13.42
CA ASN A 3 -14.33 -17.05 12.83
C ASN A 3 -14.26 -16.88 11.31
N LYS A 4 -15.37 -17.09 10.57
CA LYS A 4 -15.38 -16.92 9.11
C LYS A 4 -15.13 -15.45 8.72
N ARG A 5 -15.81 -14.51 9.40
CA ARG A 5 -15.62 -13.07 9.15
C ARG A 5 -14.19 -12.63 9.45
N LEU A 6 -13.63 -13.11 10.57
CA LEU A 6 -12.24 -12.81 10.94
C LEU A 6 -11.24 -13.27 9.87
N TRP A 7 -11.37 -14.52 9.40
CA TRP A 7 -10.49 -15.05 8.36
C TRP A 7 -10.63 -14.30 7.02
N ILE A 8 -11.86 -13.96 6.62
CA ILE A 8 -12.09 -13.15 5.41
C ILE A 8 -11.42 -11.79 5.55
N SER A 9 -11.60 -11.09 6.68
CA SER A 9 -10.92 -9.80 6.91
C SER A 9 -9.40 -9.93 6.83
N ARG A 10 -8.82 -10.97 7.44
CA ARG A 10 -7.37 -11.22 7.36
C ARG A 10 -6.89 -11.45 5.93
N LEU A 11 -7.63 -12.25 5.15
CA LEU A 11 -7.30 -12.50 3.75
C LEU A 11 -7.35 -11.21 2.91
N LEU A 12 -8.39 -10.39 3.10
CA LEU A 12 -8.52 -9.12 2.37
C LEU A 12 -7.40 -8.14 2.74
N ILE A 13 -7.13 -7.94 4.04
CA ILE A 13 -6.06 -7.05 4.51
C ILE A 13 -4.71 -7.59 4.05
N GLY A 14 -4.50 -8.90 4.15
CA GLY A 14 -3.27 -9.57 3.73
C GLY A 14 -3.01 -9.44 2.23
N ALA A 15 -4.04 -9.54 1.39
CA ALA A 15 -3.91 -9.33 -0.05
C ALA A 15 -3.42 -7.91 -0.37
N VAL A 16 -4.03 -6.89 0.25
CA VAL A 16 -3.62 -5.49 0.07
C VAL A 16 -2.20 -5.27 0.56
N LEU A 17 -1.87 -5.77 1.74
CA LEU A 17 -0.53 -5.68 2.34
C LEU A 17 0.54 -6.31 1.42
N LEU A 18 0.28 -7.50 0.88
CA LEU A 18 1.22 -8.21 0.02
C LEU A 18 1.48 -7.46 -1.29
N VAL A 19 0.43 -6.94 -1.93
CA VAL A 19 0.57 -6.15 -3.17
C VAL A 19 1.38 -4.87 -2.89
N ASN A 20 1.10 -4.17 -1.79
CA ASN A 20 1.86 -2.98 -1.43
C ASN A 20 3.34 -3.27 -1.15
N LEU A 21 3.64 -4.36 -0.43
CA LEU A 21 5.03 -4.75 -0.15
C LEU A 21 5.75 -5.25 -1.42
N GLU A 22 5.05 -5.87 -2.35
CA GLU A 22 5.60 -6.24 -3.66
C GLU A 22 5.99 -4.97 -4.45
N CYS A 23 5.10 -3.97 -4.52
CA CYS A 23 5.42 -2.68 -5.14
C CYS A 23 6.61 -1.99 -4.45
N ALA A 24 6.68 -2.03 -3.11
CA ALA A 24 7.83 -1.51 -2.36
C ALA A 24 9.14 -2.18 -2.80
N VAL A 25 9.16 -3.51 -2.86
CA VAL A 25 10.33 -4.29 -3.29
C VAL A 25 10.69 -3.98 -4.74
N ALA A 26 9.70 -3.88 -5.63
CA ALA A 26 9.90 -3.56 -7.03
C ALA A 26 10.55 -2.17 -7.20
N PHE A 27 10.03 -1.14 -6.53
CA PHE A 27 10.54 0.22 -6.56
C PHE A 27 11.93 0.36 -5.93
N LEU A 28 12.24 -0.42 -4.89
CA LEU A 28 13.56 -0.38 -4.25
C LEU A 28 14.63 -1.10 -5.09
N ARG A 29 14.32 -2.26 -5.66
CA ARG A 29 15.27 -3.10 -6.39
C ARG A 29 15.47 -2.68 -7.84
N GLN A 30 14.38 -2.34 -8.54
CA GLN A 30 14.40 -2.01 -9.97
C GLN A 30 13.66 -0.70 -10.26
N PRO A 31 14.02 0.43 -9.60
CA PRO A 31 13.29 1.68 -9.77
C PRO A 31 13.19 2.13 -11.23
N GLN A 32 14.22 1.89 -12.03
CA GLN A 32 14.29 2.35 -13.41
C GLN A 32 13.16 1.79 -14.28
N ALA A 33 12.68 0.57 -13.99
CA ALA A 33 11.58 -0.05 -14.72
C ALA A 33 10.24 0.67 -14.50
N TYR A 34 10.10 1.44 -13.41
CA TYR A 34 8.85 2.08 -13.02
C TYR A 34 8.87 3.60 -13.15
N MET A 35 10.05 4.23 -13.29
CA MET A 35 10.19 5.70 -13.40
C MET A 35 9.36 6.33 -14.52
N ALA A 36 9.26 5.68 -15.68
CA ALA A 36 8.57 6.22 -16.83
C ALA A 36 7.08 6.48 -16.55
N GLY A 37 6.43 5.63 -15.75
CA GLY A 37 5.04 5.80 -15.33
C GLY A 37 4.80 7.03 -14.44
N PHE A 38 5.87 7.59 -13.87
CA PHE A 38 5.84 8.78 -13.03
C PHE A 38 6.49 10.01 -13.70
N GLY A 39 6.84 9.94 -14.99
CA GLY A 39 7.56 11.01 -15.69
C GLY A 39 8.96 11.29 -15.13
N LEU A 40 9.54 10.33 -14.41
CA LEU A 40 10.84 10.46 -13.75
C LEU A 40 11.97 10.00 -14.69
N SER A 41 13.13 10.63 -14.57
CA SER A 41 14.33 10.24 -15.33
C SER A 41 15.62 10.54 -14.55
N GLY A 42 16.72 9.95 -15.01
CA GLY A 42 18.05 10.14 -14.43
C GLY A 42 18.20 9.61 -13.01
N ALA A 43 19.34 9.93 -12.39
CA ALA A 43 19.68 9.45 -11.05
C ALA A 43 18.72 9.99 -9.97
N ALA A 44 18.27 11.24 -10.10
CA ALA A 44 17.30 11.85 -9.18
C ALA A 44 15.95 11.12 -9.23
N GLY A 45 15.45 10.79 -10.43
CA GLY A 45 14.23 10.00 -10.60
C GLY A 45 14.32 8.62 -9.95
N ALA A 46 15.46 7.95 -10.08
CA ALA A 46 15.70 6.66 -9.42
C ALA A 46 15.74 6.78 -7.89
N GLY A 47 16.24 7.91 -7.36
CA GLY A 47 16.19 8.23 -5.94
C GLY A 47 14.75 8.43 -5.44
N MET A 48 13.95 9.22 -6.17
CA MET A 48 12.53 9.44 -5.86
C MET A 48 11.72 8.14 -5.89
N MET A 49 11.94 7.29 -6.88
CA MET A 49 11.25 6.00 -6.99
C MET A 49 11.55 5.09 -5.80
N ARG A 50 12.81 5.05 -5.34
CA ARG A 50 13.18 4.31 -4.11
C ARG A 50 12.56 4.91 -2.86
N ALA A 51 12.47 6.24 -2.77
CA ALA A 51 11.79 6.91 -1.67
C ALA A 51 10.30 6.53 -1.62
N LEU A 52 9.63 6.46 -2.78
CA LEU A 52 8.26 5.95 -2.87
C LEU A 52 8.18 4.48 -2.42
N GLY A 53 9.13 3.64 -2.83
CA GLY A 53 9.20 2.25 -2.35
C GLY A 53 9.33 2.14 -0.83
N LEU A 54 10.19 2.96 -0.19
CA LEU A 54 10.29 3.03 1.27
C LEU A 54 8.98 3.49 1.92
N LEU A 55 8.28 4.45 1.29
CA LEU A 55 7.01 4.96 1.77
C LEU A 55 5.93 3.87 1.80
N PHE A 56 5.88 3.00 0.78
CA PHE A 56 5.02 1.81 0.80
C PHE A 56 5.33 0.89 1.99
N VAL A 57 6.59 0.71 2.38
CA VAL A 57 6.93 -0.07 3.59
C VAL A 57 6.41 0.62 4.86
N MET A 58 6.67 1.92 5.00
CA MET A 58 6.29 2.71 6.19
C MET A 58 4.78 2.76 6.39
N TRP A 59 4.04 3.02 5.31
CA TRP A 59 2.58 3.17 5.34
C TRP A 59 1.84 1.84 5.57
N ASN A 60 2.50 0.70 5.42
CA ASN A 60 1.89 -0.62 5.64
C ASN A 60 1.98 -1.11 7.11
N VAL A 61 2.57 -0.35 8.02
CA VAL A 61 2.64 -0.72 9.45
C VAL A 61 1.25 -0.98 10.07
N PRO A 62 0.22 -0.12 9.88
CA PRO A 62 -1.12 -0.40 10.40
C PRO A 62 -1.75 -1.65 9.79
N TYR A 63 -1.51 -1.91 8.51
CA TYR A 63 -2.01 -3.09 7.79
C TYR A 63 -1.45 -4.38 8.41
N GLY A 64 -0.19 -4.39 8.83
CA GLY A 64 0.43 -5.52 9.54
C GLY A 64 -0.32 -5.88 10.83
N PHE A 65 -0.55 -4.90 11.70
CA PHE A 65 -1.31 -5.11 12.94
C PHE A 65 -2.76 -5.51 12.68
N ALA A 66 -3.42 -4.84 11.71
CA ALA A 66 -4.78 -5.16 11.31
C ALA A 66 -4.89 -6.59 10.74
N CYS A 67 -3.89 -7.08 10.00
CA CYS A 67 -3.86 -8.43 9.46
C CYS A 67 -3.69 -9.50 10.55
N VAL A 68 -2.84 -9.25 11.56
CA VAL A 68 -2.64 -10.19 12.67
C VAL A 68 -3.94 -10.44 13.43
N HIS A 69 -4.63 -9.37 13.85
CA HIS A 69 -5.90 -9.52 14.56
C HIS A 69 -6.78 -8.26 14.46
N PRO A 70 -7.63 -8.13 13.42
CA PRO A 70 -8.35 -6.89 13.11
C PRO A 70 -9.34 -6.45 14.19
N VAL A 71 -9.86 -7.40 14.98
CA VAL A 71 -10.80 -7.10 16.09
C VAL A 71 -10.07 -6.61 17.35
N LYS A 72 -8.80 -6.99 17.52
CA LYS A 72 -7.99 -6.58 18.68
C LYS A 72 -7.30 -5.25 18.38
N TYR A 73 -6.77 -5.11 17.17
CA TYR A 73 -6.10 -3.91 16.67
C TYR A 73 -7.06 -3.06 15.83
N ARG A 74 -8.21 -2.67 16.42
CA ARG A 74 -9.24 -1.91 15.70
C ARG A 74 -8.75 -0.55 15.21
N THR A 75 -7.91 0.13 15.98
CA THR A 75 -7.31 1.40 15.56
C THR A 75 -6.52 1.24 14.28
N SER A 76 -5.64 0.23 14.21
CA SER A 76 -4.86 -0.06 13.00
C SER A 76 -5.73 -0.48 11.81
N LEU A 77 -6.84 -1.17 12.05
CA LEU A 77 -7.82 -1.47 11.00
C LEU A 77 -8.47 -0.18 10.47
N ILE A 78 -8.86 0.74 11.35
CA ILE A 78 -9.46 2.02 10.97
C ILE A 78 -8.44 2.86 10.18
N GLU A 79 -7.20 2.96 10.65
CA GLU A 79 -6.11 3.65 9.96
C GLU A 79 -5.90 3.07 8.55
N ALA A 80 -5.78 1.74 8.43
CA ALA A 80 -5.63 1.07 7.14
C ALA A 80 -6.81 1.34 6.19
N LEU A 81 -8.05 1.35 6.69
CA LEU A 81 -9.23 1.66 5.89
C LEU A 81 -9.25 3.12 5.44
N ILE A 82 -8.88 4.06 6.30
CA ILE A 82 -8.79 5.49 5.95
C ILE A 82 -7.74 5.68 4.87
N MET A 83 -6.55 5.12 5.04
CA MET A 83 -5.47 5.19 4.05
C MET A 83 -5.89 4.58 2.71
N GLN A 84 -6.50 3.40 2.72
CA GLN A 84 -7.00 2.76 1.50
C GLN A 84 -8.08 3.58 0.79
N THR A 85 -8.96 4.22 1.57
CA THR A 85 -10.02 5.07 1.04
C THR A 85 -9.42 6.32 0.38
N ILE A 86 -8.44 6.96 1.03
CA ILE A 86 -7.73 8.11 0.45
C ILE A 86 -7.04 7.71 -0.86
N GLY A 87 -6.34 6.57 -0.87
CA GLY A 87 -5.68 6.05 -2.07
C GLY A 87 -6.67 5.80 -3.22
N LEU A 88 -7.76 5.08 -2.95
CA LEU A 88 -8.80 4.79 -3.95
C LEU A 88 -9.44 6.07 -4.51
N LEU A 89 -9.82 6.99 -3.64
CA LEU A 89 -10.43 8.26 -4.06
C LEU A 89 -9.45 9.11 -4.86
N GLY A 90 -8.19 9.18 -4.43
CA GLY A 90 -7.13 9.90 -5.12
C GLY A 90 -6.86 9.34 -6.52
N GLU A 91 -6.66 8.03 -6.65
CA GLU A 91 -6.44 7.37 -7.93
C GLU A 91 -7.65 7.49 -8.86
N THR A 92 -8.87 7.37 -8.31
CA THR A 92 -10.11 7.56 -9.08
C THR A 92 -10.21 8.99 -9.60
N LEU A 93 -9.90 9.99 -8.77
CA LEU A 93 -9.93 11.39 -9.19
C LEU A 93 -8.89 11.68 -10.26
N ILE A 94 -7.66 11.17 -10.11
CA ILE A 94 -6.60 11.28 -11.12
C ILE A 94 -7.08 10.66 -12.44
N LEU A 95 -7.69 9.48 -12.41
CA LEU A 95 -8.20 8.82 -13.62
C LEU A 95 -9.33 9.60 -14.32
N LEU A 96 -10.16 10.32 -13.56
CA LEU A 96 -11.29 11.08 -14.10
C LEU A 96 -10.92 12.51 -14.54
N THR A 97 -9.81 13.06 -14.04
CA THR A 97 -9.42 14.47 -14.26
C THR A 97 -8.09 14.64 -14.98
N GLY A 98 -7.26 13.60 -15.05
CA GLY A 98 -6.00 13.54 -15.78
C GLY A 98 -6.13 12.80 -17.11
#